data_AF-A0A7S2PFB2-F1
#
_entry.id   AF-A0A7S2PFB2-F1
#
_cell.length_a   1.000
_cell.length_b   1.000
_cell.length_c   1.000
_cell.angle_alpha   90.00
_cell.angle_beta   90.00
_cell.angle_gamma   90.00
#
_symmetry.space_group_name_H-M   'P 1'
#
loop_
_entity.id
_entity.type
_entity.pdbx_description
1 polymer ?
#
loop_
_entity_poly.entity_id
_entity_poly.type
_entity_poly.pdbx_seq_one_letter_code
_entity_poly.pdbx_strand_id
1 'polypeptide(L)'
;MAVASFGNDDTMNVNSYLFRWNGNKFELYQDLATDGAYDMEFFTIAGQSYLAAAYAVNSYLLRWNGNKFESYKEFATHGARDMELFNVSGQTFLAVANFHGRTFNVPSYLYRWSGSTFELHQEFATHGAYDVEVFTIAGQTFLAVANFYNGDNNDDTSGDTYNVNSYLFRWSGSKFELHQELASHKACDMEFFTIADQSFLAVANSYDDYSQHNVDSVLFRWSGS
;
A
#
# COMPACT_ATOMS: atom_id res chain seq x y z
N MET A 1 -15.35 -5.97 8.21
CA MET A 1 -14.43 -6.27 7.10
C MET A 1 -14.85 -5.40 5.93
N ALA A 2 -14.00 -4.48 5.52
CA ALA A 2 -14.17 -3.76 4.27
C ALA A 2 -13.53 -4.60 3.17
N VAL A 3 -14.16 -4.69 2.01
CA VAL A 3 -13.67 -5.47 0.85
C VAL A 3 -13.61 -4.53 -0.33
N ALA A 4 -12.39 -4.19 -0.74
CA ALA A 4 -12.14 -3.43 -1.95
C ALA A 4 -12.61 -4.23 -3.16
N SER A 5 -13.17 -3.55 -4.14
CA SER A 5 -13.69 -4.19 -5.34
C SER A 5 -13.22 -3.40 -6.55
N PHE A 6 -12.40 -4.07 -7.36
CA PHE A 6 -11.98 -3.60 -8.66
C PHE A 6 -12.73 -4.39 -9.73
N GLY A 7 -13.25 -3.70 -10.74
CA GLY A 7 -14.38 -4.15 -11.55
C GLY A 7 -14.24 -5.48 -12.32
N ASN A 8 -15.40 -6.00 -12.78
CA ASN A 8 -15.51 -7.15 -13.69
C ASN A 8 -15.91 -6.77 -15.14
N ASP A 9 -16.11 -5.47 -15.43
CA ASP A 9 -16.57 -4.94 -16.73
C ASP A 9 -15.76 -3.68 -17.13
N ASP A 10 -15.78 -3.32 -18.43
CA ASP A 10 -14.97 -2.28 -19.10
C ASP A 10 -14.99 -0.87 -18.47
N THR A 11 -15.91 -0.60 -17.54
CA THR A 11 -16.07 0.73 -16.91
C THR A 11 -15.42 0.85 -15.54
N MET A 12 -14.94 -0.24 -14.93
CA MET A 12 -14.36 -0.29 -13.57
C MET A 12 -15.26 0.26 -12.44
N ASN A 13 -16.51 0.64 -12.73
CA ASN A 13 -17.47 1.22 -11.79
C ASN A 13 -18.14 0.15 -10.93
N VAL A 14 -17.40 -0.41 -9.98
CA VAL A 14 -17.92 -1.40 -9.03
C VAL A 14 -17.74 -0.89 -7.61
N ASN A 15 -18.83 -0.85 -6.85
CA ASN A 15 -18.84 -0.49 -5.44
C ASN A 15 -18.01 -1.48 -4.61
N SER A 16 -17.32 -0.99 -3.59
CA SER A 16 -16.75 -1.82 -2.53
C SER A 16 -17.81 -2.12 -1.48
N TYR A 17 -17.54 -3.10 -0.62
CA TYR A 17 -18.53 -3.61 0.31
C TYR A 17 -18.01 -3.64 1.74
N LEU A 18 -18.83 -3.18 2.67
CA LEU A 18 -18.59 -3.35 4.10
C LEU A 18 -19.44 -4.52 4.61
N PHE A 19 -18.80 -5.50 5.21
CA PHE A 19 -19.44 -6.64 5.86
C PHE A 19 -19.34 -6.56 7.38
N ARG A 20 -20.44 -6.92 8.03
CA ARG A 20 -20.57 -7.03 9.49
C ARG A 20 -20.67 -8.49 9.90
N TRP A 21 -20.00 -8.86 10.99
CA TRP A 21 -20.21 -10.14 11.66
C TRP A 21 -21.48 -10.09 12.51
N ASN A 22 -22.40 -11.03 12.30
CA ASN A 22 -23.66 -11.11 13.05
C ASN A 22 -23.64 -12.17 14.18
N GLY A 23 -22.48 -12.77 14.47
CA GLY A 23 -22.35 -13.88 15.42
C GLY A 23 -22.20 -15.25 14.75
N ASN A 24 -22.53 -15.38 13.46
CA ASN A 24 -22.45 -16.65 12.72
C ASN A 24 -21.84 -16.52 11.31
N LYS A 25 -22.11 -15.41 10.61
CA LYS A 25 -21.53 -15.13 9.29
C LYS A 25 -21.28 -13.65 9.09
N PHE A 26 -20.47 -13.34 8.09
CA PHE A 26 -20.43 -11.99 7.53
C PHE A 26 -21.68 -11.76 6.67
N GLU A 27 -22.32 -10.62 6.88
CA GLU A 27 -23.43 -10.14 6.06
C GLU A 27 -23.12 -8.75 5.53
N LEU A 28 -23.58 -8.46 4.32
CA LEU A 28 -23.43 -7.15 3.72
C LEU A 28 -24.09 -6.11 4.62
N TYR A 29 -23.32 -5.12 5.03
CA TYR A 29 -23.78 -4.03 5.88
C TYR A 29 -24.00 -2.74 5.08
N GLN A 30 -23.09 -2.45 4.14
CA GLN A 30 -23.14 -1.22 3.35
C GLN A 30 -22.44 -1.40 2.00
N ASP A 31 -23.03 -0.82 0.94
CA ASP A 31 -22.34 -0.50 -0.31
C ASP A 31 -21.54 0.80 -0.14
N LEU A 32 -20.27 0.74 -0.48
CA LEU A 32 -19.39 1.89 -0.54
C LEU A 32 -19.31 2.27 -2.00
N ALA A 33 -19.80 3.47 -2.35
CA ALA A 33 -19.76 4.02 -3.70
C ALA A 33 -18.32 4.41 -4.08
N THR A 34 -17.48 3.39 -4.09
CA THR A 34 -16.10 3.47 -4.45
C THR A 34 -16.03 2.93 -5.88
N ASP A 35 -15.95 3.77 -6.90
CA ASP A 35 -15.84 3.38 -8.33
C ASP A 35 -14.55 2.59 -8.66
N GLY A 36 -14.35 1.39 -8.11
CA GLY A 36 -13.18 0.54 -8.39
C GLY A 36 -11.98 0.75 -7.45
N ALA A 37 -12.17 0.70 -6.13
CA ALA A 37 -11.05 0.78 -5.18
C ALA A 37 -10.17 -0.48 -5.24
N TYR A 38 -8.85 -0.30 -5.19
CA TYR A 38 -7.87 -1.41 -5.21
C TYR A 38 -7.62 -1.98 -3.82
N ASP A 39 -7.61 -1.11 -2.83
CA ASP A 39 -7.43 -1.46 -1.42
C ASP A 39 -8.27 -0.52 -0.54
N MET A 40 -8.54 -0.95 0.70
CA MET A 40 -9.16 -0.13 1.72
C MET A 40 -8.54 -0.36 3.10
N GLU A 41 -8.01 0.72 3.67
CA GLU A 41 -7.41 0.72 4.99
C GLU A 41 -8.33 1.36 6.04
N PHE A 42 -8.58 0.65 7.14
CA PHE A 42 -9.44 1.12 8.23
C PHE A 42 -8.64 1.66 9.40
N PHE A 43 -9.00 2.84 9.89
CA PHE A 43 -8.36 3.40 11.06
C PHE A 43 -9.29 4.26 11.93
N THR A 44 -8.88 4.48 13.17
CA THR A 44 -9.56 5.38 14.10
C THR A 44 -8.57 6.36 14.73
N ILE A 45 -8.83 7.67 14.58
CA ILE A 45 -8.01 8.74 15.14
C ILE A 45 -8.91 9.66 15.96
N ALA A 46 -8.50 9.96 17.19
CA ALA A 46 -9.25 10.81 18.13
C ALA A 46 -10.73 10.39 18.30
N GLY A 47 -11.01 9.08 18.28
CA GLY A 47 -12.36 8.53 18.43
C GLY A 47 -13.24 8.59 17.18
N GLN A 48 -12.74 9.13 16.07
CA GLN A 48 -13.42 9.12 14.77
C GLN A 48 -12.83 8.03 13.87
N SER A 49 -13.70 7.19 13.31
CA SER A 49 -13.31 6.12 12.39
C SER A 49 -13.41 6.55 10.93
N TYR A 50 -12.48 6.03 10.13
CA TYR A 50 -12.33 6.32 8.70
C TYR A 50 -11.99 5.04 7.92
N LEU A 51 -12.27 5.08 6.62
CA LEU A 51 -11.71 4.18 5.62
C LEU A 51 -10.95 5.04 4.61
N ALA A 52 -9.66 4.77 4.39
CA ALA A 52 -8.95 5.22 3.21
C ALA A 52 -9.18 4.20 2.10
N ALA A 53 -9.59 4.65 0.91
CA ALA A 53 -9.77 3.79 -0.25
C ALA A 53 -8.74 4.18 -1.32
N ALA A 54 -7.98 3.20 -1.81
CA ALA A 54 -6.91 3.37 -2.78
C ALA A 54 -7.42 3.36 -4.22
N TYR A 55 -6.94 4.31 -5.04
CA TYR A 55 -7.49 4.60 -6.35
C TYR A 55 -6.49 4.95 -7.45
N ALA A 56 -6.98 4.83 -8.69
CA ALA A 56 -6.24 5.14 -9.90
C ALA A 56 -5.72 6.59 -9.97
N VAL A 57 -6.52 7.58 -9.54
CA VAL A 57 -6.17 9.01 -9.64
C VAL A 57 -6.14 9.65 -8.26
N ASN A 58 -7.30 10.02 -7.70
CA ASN A 58 -7.38 10.50 -6.33
C ASN A 58 -7.93 9.39 -5.44
N SER A 59 -7.33 9.25 -4.26
CA SER A 59 -7.82 8.36 -3.22
C SER A 59 -8.73 9.11 -2.26
N TYR A 60 -9.57 8.37 -1.55
CA TYR A 60 -10.67 8.95 -0.77
C TYR A 60 -10.64 8.51 0.68
N LEU A 61 -10.96 9.44 1.56
CA LEU A 61 -11.36 9.16 2.93
C LEU A 61 -12.87 9.11 3.00
N LEU A 62 -13.39 8.01 3.53
CA LEU A 62 -14.75 7.89 4.01
C LEU A 62 -14.75 8.02 5.54
N ARG A 63 -15.72 8.75 6.08
CA ARG A 63 -15.85 8.98 7.53
C ARG A 63 -17.09 8.28 8.07
N TRP A 64 -16.95 7.59 9.19
CA TRP A 64 -18.07 6.98 9.90
C TRP A 64 -18.94 8.04 10.57
N ASN A 65 -20.23 8.06 10.28
CA ASN A 65 -21.16 9.05 10.86
C ASN A 65 -21.95 8.52 12.09
N GLY A 66 -21.59 7.33 12.59
CA GLY A 66 -22.34 6.63 13.64
C GLY A 66 -23.22 5.48 13.11
N ASN A 67 -23.52 5.47 11.81
CA ASN A 67 -24.35 4.44 11.18
C ASN A 67 -23.81 3.92 9.85
N LYS A 68 -23.10 4.74 9.07
CA LYS A 68 -22.50 4.32 7.80
C LYS A 68 -21.24 5.15 7.51
N PHE A 69 -20.43 4.67 6.58
CA PHE A 69 -19.35 5.46 6.00
C PHE A 69 -19.90 6.39 4.91
N GLU A 70 -19.44 7.63 4.90
CA GLU A 70 -19.79 8.62 3.87
C GLU A 70 -18.52 9.26 3.33
N SER A 71 -18.52 9.65 2.05
CA SER A 71 -17.40 10.39 1.46
C SER A 71 -17.10 11.64 2.27
N TYR A 72 -15.82 11.89 2.52
CA TYR A 72 -15.38 12.97 3.40
C TYR A 72 -14.33 13.88 2.77
N LYS A 73 -13.21 13.30 2.30
CA LYS A 73 -12.10 14.04 1.69
C LYS A 73 -11.45 13.22 0.60
N GLU A 74 -10.81 13.90 -0.35
CA GLU A 74 -9.92 13.29 -1.33
C GLU A 74 -8.48 13.73 -1.06
N PHE A 75 -7.53 12.91 -1.49
CA PHE A 75 -6.11 13.24 -1.52
C PHE A 75 -5.48 12.65 -2.77
N ALA A 76 -4.45 13.32 -3.29
CA ALA A 76 -3.81 12.94 -4.54
C ALA A 76 -3.10 11.59 -4.42
N THR A 77 -3.15 10.76 -5.45
CA THR A 77 -2.37 9.52 -5.57
C THR A 77 -1.97 9.29 -7.03
N HIS A 78 -1.19 8.26 -7.29
CA HIS A 78 -0.85 7.84 -8.65
C HIS A 78 -1.02 6.32 -8.76
N GLY A 79 -2.24 5.89 -9.08
CA GLY A 79 -2.52 4.46 -9.18
C GLY A 79 -2.32 3.75 -7.85
N ALA A 80 -2.83 4.28 -6.74
CA ALA A 80 -2.62 3.66 -5.44
C ALA A 80 -3.11 2.21 -5.44
N ARG A 81 -2.23 1.29 -5.02
CA ARG A 81 -2.50 -0.14 -4.93
C ARG A 81 -2.73 -0.60 -3.50
N ASP A 82 -2.03 0.03 -2.57
CA ASP A 82 -2.03 -0.35 -1.17
C ASP A 82 -1.74 0.85 -0.28
N MET A 83 -2.22 0.78 0.97
CA MET A 83 -2.10 1.84 1.97
C MET A 83 -1.96 1.29 3.38
N GLU A 84 -0.95 1.76 4.11
CA GLU A 84 -0.69 1.31 5.48
C GLU A 84 -0.66 2.51 6.45
N LEU A 85 -1.52 2.47 7.47
CA LEU A 85 -1.59 3.49 8.51
C LEU A 85 -0.71 3.12 9.70
N PHE A 86 0.19 4.02 10.08
CA PHE A 86 1.08 3.77 11.21
C PHE A 86 1.32 5.02 12.05
N ASN A 87 1.84 4.80 13.26
CA ASN A 87 2.22 5.87 14.18
C ASN A 87 3.72 5.82 14.46
N VAL A 88 4.40 6.94 14.26
CA VAL A 88 5.83 7.09 14.59
C VAL A 88 6.09 8.48 15.14
N SER A 89 6.97 8.58 16.14
CA SER A 89 7.32 9.85 16.79
C SER A 89 6.11 10.67 17.29
N GLY A 90 5.04 9.99 17.73
CA GLY A 90 3.81 10.61 18.23
C GLY A 90 2.93 11.24 17.14
N GLN A 91 3.13 10.88 15.88
CA GLN A 91 2.36 11.37 14.74
C GLN A 91 1.80 10.19 13.95
N THR A 92 0.64 10.40 13.32
CA THR A 92 -0.01 9.41 12.45
C THR A 92 0.32 9.70 11.01
N PHE A 93 0.73 8.67 10.29
CA PHE A 93 1.04 8.72 8.87
C PHE A 93 0.28 7.64 8.11
N LEU A 94 0.13 7.85 6.82
CA LEU A 94 -0.38 6.88 5.84
C LEU A 94 0.68 6.72 4.75
N ALA A 95 1.28 5.54 4.65
CA ALA A 95 2.11 5.18 3.50
C ALA A 95 1.19 4.75 2.34
N VAL A 96 1.54 5.11 1.11
CA VAL A 96 0.74 4.80 -0.08
C VAL A 96 1.66 4.26 -1.16
N ALA A 97 1.40 3.02 -1.61
CA ALA A 97 2.04 2.40 -2.75
C ALA A 97 1.43 2.95 -4.05
N ASN A 98 2.14 3.87 -4.72
CA ASN A 98 1.71 4.38 -6.01
C ASN A 98 2.25 3.51 -7.16
N PHE A 99 1.34 2.93 -7.94
CA PHE A 99 1.68 1.98 -8.99
C PHE A 99 2.01 2.65 -10.32
N HIS A 100 1.21 3.61 -10.77
CA HIS A 100 1.48 4.29 -12.04
C HIS A 100 0.72 5.60 -12.18
N GLY A 101 1.29 6.47 -13.00
CA GLY A 101 0.59 7.57 -13.63
C GLY A 101 0.61 7.37 -15.14
N ARG A 102 1.41 8.18 -15.84
CA ARG A 102 1.72 7.90 -17.25
C ARG A 102 2.68 6.72 -17.41
N THR A 103 3.62 6.59 -16.47
CA THR A 103 4.62 5.51 -16.40
C THR A 103 4.51 4.80 -15.04
N PHE A 104 5.22 3.69 -14.86
CA PHE A 104 5.33 3.02 -13.56
C PHE A 104 6.36 3.66 -12.62
N ASN A 105 7.19 4.57 -13.15
CA ASN A 105 8.19 5.31 -12.39
C ASN A 105 7.57 6.55 -11.73
N VAL A 106 6.65 6.30 -10.80
CA VAL A 106 6.01 7.33 -9.96
C VAL A 106 6.48 7.19 -8.52
N PRO A 107 6.66 8.32 -7.79
CA PRO A 107 6.97 8.26 -6.38
C PRO A 107 5.78 7.72 -5.58
N SER A 108 6.08 6.92 -4.57
CA SER A 108 5.14 6.58 -3.51
C SER A 108 5.13 7.66 -2.45
N TYR A 109 4.03 7.74 -1.71
CA TYR A 109 3.73 8.87 -0.85
C TYR A 109 3.68 8.49 0.61
N LEU A 110 4.20 9.38 1.44
CA LEU A 110 3.95 9.39 2.87
C LEU A 110 3.12 10.62 3.19
N TYR A 111 1.91 10.39 3.67
CA TYR A 111 1.02 11.43 4.15
C TYR A 111 1.06 11.53 5.66
N ARG A 112 0.95 12.75 6.19
CA ARG A 112 0.79 13.02 7.62
C ARG A 112 -0.64 13.46 7.91
N TRP A 113 -1.23 12.93 8.97
CA TRP A 113 -2.54 13.38 9.43
C TRP A 113 -2.47 14.80 10.00
N SER A 114 -3.26 15.73 9.44
CA SER A 114 -3.31 17.13 9.88
C SER A 114 -4.40 17.42 10.93
N GLY A 115 -5.13 16.40 11.37
CA GLY A 115 -6.27 16.53 12.28
C GLY A 115 -7.63 16.42 11.58
N SER A 116 -7.67 16.62 10.26
CA SER A 116 -8.90 16.50 9.46
C SER A 116 -8.71 15.79 8.11
N THR A 117 -7.49 15.74 7.59
CA THR A 117 -7.18 15.04 6.35
C THR A 117 -5.71 14.61 6.36
N PHE A 118 -5.30 13.92 5.31
CA PHE A 118 -3.91 13.61 5.01
C PHE A 118 -3.27 14.71 4.15
N GLU A 119 -2.10 15.18 4.58
CA GLU A 119 -1.27 16.15 3.87
C GLU A 119 0.05 15.50 3.46
N LEU A 120 0.49 15.72 2.21
CA LEU A 120 1.70 15.09 1.69
C LEU A 120 2.91 15.56 2.52
N HIS A 121 3.60 14.59 3.13
CA HIS A 121 4.74 14.85 3.99
C HIS A 121 6.06 14.51 3.30
N GLN A 122 6.07 13.43 2.52
CA GLN A 122 7.25 13.01 1.77
C GLN A 122 6.84 12.25 0.50
N GLU A 123 7.66 12.42 -0.53
CA GLU A 123 7.72 11.53 -1.70
C GLU A 123 8.99 10.68 -1.60
N PHE A 124 8.89 9.41 -2.00
CA PHE A 124 10.05 8.53 -2.12
C PHE A 124 9.97 7.73 -3.42
N ALA A 125 11.14 7.57 -4.06
CA ALA A 125 11.22 6.94 -5.37
C ALA A 125 10.88 5.45 -5.28
N THR A 126 9.99 5.01 -6.17
CA THR A 126 9.52 3.63 -6.30
C THR A 126 9.28 3.31 -7.77
N HIS A 127 9.11 2.03 -8.07
CA HIS A 127 8.93 1.52 -9.43
C HIS A 127 7.73 0.58 -9.44
N GLY A 128 6.58 1.09 -9.85
CA GLY A 128 5.35 0.31 -9.85
C GLY A 128 5.04 -0.24 -8.47
N ALA A 129 5.03 0.59 -7.42
CA ALA A 129 4.83 0.07 -6.07
C ALA A 129 3.46 -0.63 -5.99
N TYR A 130 3.47 -1.89 -5.57
CA TYR A 130 2.25 -2.69 -5.45
C TYR A 130 1.76 -2.78 -4.02
N ASP A 131 2.69 -2.75 -3.07
CA ASP A 131 2.43 -3.03 -1.66
C ASP A 131 3.41 -2.24 -0.78
N VAL A 132 2.93 -1.79 0.39
CA VAL A 132 3.71 -1.07 1.40
C VAL A 132 3.49 -1.68 2.78
N GLU A 133 4.55 -2.18 3.40
CA GLU A 133 4.47 -2.80 4.72
C GLU A 133 5.31 -2.05 5.76
N VAL A 134 4.68 -1.65 6.88
CA VAL A 134 5.33 -0.85 7.92
C VAL A 134 5.49 -1.64 9.20
N PHE A 135 6.75 -1.82 9.61
CA PHE A 135 7.06 -2.61 10.80
C PHE A 135 8.15 -1.98 11.67
N THR A 136 8.31 -2.49 12.89
CA THR A 136 9.32 -2.02 13.84
C THR A 136 10.17 -3.18 14.36
N ILE A 137 11.49 -3.06 14.26
CA ILE A 137 12.46 -4.01 14.82
C ILE A 137 13.47 -3.23 15.66
N ALA A 138 13.76 -3.72 16.86
CA ALA A 138 14.73 -3.10 17.78
C ALA A 138 14.51 -1.59 18.02
N GLY A 139 13.24 -1.15 18.05
CA GLY A 139 12.86 0.25 18.24
C GLY A 139 13.10 1.16 17.03
N GLN A 140 13.40 0.60 15.86
CA GLN A 140 13.52 1.32 14.59
C GLN A 140 12.33 0.97 13.69
N THR A 141 11.71 1.99 13.12
CA THR A 141 10.60 1.83 12.17
C THR A 141 11.13 1.74 10.76
N PHE A 142 10.64 0.75 10.01
CA PHE A 142 10.97 0.52 8.62
C PHE A 142 9.69 0.54 7.77
N LEU A 143 9.86 0.87 6.50
CA LEU A 143 8.84 0.76 5.46
C LEU A 143 9.43 -0.09 4.35
N ALA A 144 8.85 -1.26 4.13
CA ALA A 144 9.11 -2.09 2.97
C ALA A 144 8.19 -1.67 1.81
N VAL A 145 8.70 -1.74 0.59
CA VAL A 145 7.94 -1.44 -0.62
C VAL A 145 8.19 -2.53 -1.67
N ALA A 146 7.12 -3.20 -2.09
CA ALA A 146 7.15 -4.16 -3.18
C ALA A 146 7.18 -3.41 -4.52
N ASN A 147 8.36 -3.35 -5.15
CA ASN A 147 8.48 -2.78 -6.50
C ASN A 147 8.11 -3.83 -7.54
N PHE A 148 7.04 -3.58 -8.29
CA PHE A 148 6.48 -4.53 -9.24
C PHE A 148 7.12 -4.43 -10.62
N TYR A 149 7.34 -3.23 -11.12
CA TYR A 149 7.72 -3.05 -12.51
C TYR A 149 8.34 -1.69 -12.74
N ASN A 150 9.42 -1.67 -13.50
CA ASN A 150 9.99 -0.47 -14.05
C ASN A 150 9.67 -0.47 -15.54
N GLY A 151 8.91 0.50 -16.00
CA GLY A 151 8.63 0.67 -17.43
C GLY A 151 7.75 1.86 -17.78
N ASP A 152 7.60 2.12 -19.07
CA ASP A 152 6.73 3.15 -19.64
C ASP A 152 5.56 2.51 -20.41
N ASN A 153 4.34 2.97 -20.15
CA ASN A 153 3.16 2.49 -20.86
C ASN A 153 3.13 2.90 -22.35
N ASN A 154 4.00 3.83 -22.79
CA ASN A 154 3.92 4.46 -24.10
C ASN A 154 5.16 4.24 -24.98
N ASP A 155 6.19 3.56 -24.51
CA ASP A 155 7.45 3.41 -25.24
C ASP A 155 8.03 2.00 -25.07
N ASP A 156 8.10 1.25 -26.17
CA ASP A 156 8.68 -0.10 -26.28
C ASP A 156 10.23 -0.06 -26.37
N THR A 157 10.85 1.12 -26.20
CA THR A 157 12.30 1.29 -26.41
C THR A 157 13.11 1.20 -25.10
N SER A 158 13.29 -0.06 -24.67
CA SER A 158 14.44 -0.59 -23.93
C SER A 158 14.79 0.01 -22.57
N GLY A 159 14.39 -0.68 -21.51
CA GLY A 159 14.71 -0.38 -20.11
C GLY A 159 13.73 -1.04 -19.14
N ASP A 160 12.57 -1.42 -19.68
CA ASP A 160 11.52 -2.13 -18.97
C ASP A 160 12.02 -3.46 -18.39
N THR A 161 11.69 -3.69 -17.12
CA THR A 161 12.13 -4.89 -16.40
C THR A 161 11.18 -5.21 -15.25
N TYR A 162 10.95 -6.51 -15.07
CA TYR A 162 10.30 -7.13 -13.93
C TYR A 162 11.30 -7.45 -12.81
N ASN A 163 12.61 -7.46 -13.09
CA ASN A 163 13.67 -7.67 -12.11
C ASN A 163 14.00 -6.37 -11.38
N VAL A 164 13.04 -5.86 -10.62
CA VAL A 164 13.18 -4.63 -9.85
C VAL A 164 13.37 -4.97 -8.37
N ASN A 165 14.43 -4.43 -7.77
CA ASN A 165 14.66 -4.55 -6.35
C ASN A 165 13.51 -3.88 -5.57
N SER A 166 13.00 -4.58 -4.57
CA SER A 166 12.12 -4.00 -3.55
C SER A 166 12.95 -3.16 -2.60
N TYR A 167 12.31 -2.17 -1.97
CA TYR A 167 13.03 -1.20 -1.15
C TYR A 167 12.67 -1.34 0.31
N LEU A 168 13.69 -1.27 1.17
CA LEU A 168 13.54 -1.16 2.61
C LEU A 168 14.03 0.23 3.01
N PHE A 169 13.11 1.05 3.51
CA PHE A 169 13.40 2.37 4.05
C PHE A 169 13.44 2.32 5.57
N ARG A 170 14.27 3.18 6.17
CA ARG A 170 14.35 3.38 7.62
C ARG A 170 13.92 4.78 7.99
N TRP A 171 13.12 4.89 9.05
CA TRP A 171 12.72 6.19 9.60
C TRP A 171 13.92 6.90 10.24
N SER A 172 14.25 8.11 9.75
CA SER A 172 15.35 8.94 10.26
C SER A 172 14.98 9.83 11.44
N GLY A 173 13.71 9.79 11.86
CA GLY A 173 13.14 10.68 12.87
C GLY A 173 12.14 11.69 12.30
N SER A 174 12.26 12.03 11.01
CA SER A 174 11.35 12.95 10.32
C SER A 174 10.89 12.49 8.94
N LYS A 175 11.58 11.53 8.32
CA LYS A 175 11.26 11.00 6.99
C LYS A 175 11.81 9.58 6.85
N PHE A 176 11.36 8.85 5.83
CA PHE A 176 11.97 7.59 5.43
C PHE A 176 13.19 7.83 4.52
N GLU A 177 14.27 7.10 4.78
CA GLU A 177 15.47 7.11 3.95
C GLU A 177 15.77 5.69 3.49
N LEU A 178 16.17 5.51 2.23
CA LEU A 178 16.48 4.19 1.69
C LEU A 178 17.59 3.57 2.52
N HIS A 179 17.30 2.42 3.12
CA HIS A 179 18.23 1.70 3.99
C HIS A 179 18.88 0.55 3.22
N GLN A 180 18.09 -0.20 2.45
CA GLN A 180 18.55 -1.36 1.71
C GLN A 180 17.68 -1.62 0.47
N GLU A 181 18.31 -2.13 -0.57
CA GLU A 181 17.63 -2.75 -1.71
C GLU A 181 17.59 -4.27 -1.52
N LEU A 182 16.43 -4.85 -1.77
CA LEU A 182 16.15 -6.28 -1.63
C LEU A 182 15.91 -6.86 -3.03
N ALA A 183 16.74 -7.81 -3.44
CA ALA A 183 16.57 -8.46 -4.73
C ALA A 183 15.20 -9.14 -4.81
N SER A 184 14.42 -8.76 -5.81
CA SER A 184 13.05 -9.27 -6.04
C SER A 184 12.68 -9.19 -7.52
N HIS A 185 11.55 -9.83 -7.86
CA HIS A 185 11.09 -10.01 -9.22
C HIS A 185 9.58 -9.84 -9.27
N LYS A 186 9.13 -8.69 -9.77
CA LYS A 186 7.71 -8.31 -9.83
C LYS A 186 6.99 -8.58 -8.52
N ALA A 187 7.53 -7.99 -7.46
CA ALA A 187 7.05 -8.18 -6.11
C ALA A 187 5.62 -7.65 -6.01
N CYS A 188 4.70 -8.48 -5.54
CA CYS A 188 3.29 -8.13 -5.42
C CYS A 188 2.83 -7.95 -3.99
N ASP A 189 3.62 -8.39 -3.02
CA ASP A 189 3.27 -8.38 -1.59
C ASP A 189 4.55 -8.49 -0.77
N MET A 190 4.60 -7.81 0.37
CA MET A 190 5.64 -7.91 1.38
C MET A 190 5.02 -7.98 2.77
N GLU A 191 5.37 -9.00 3.54
CA GLU A 191 4.80 -9.20 4.87
C GLU A 191 5.92 -9.35 5.90
N PHE A 192 5.83 -8.57 6.98
CA PHE A 192 6.72 -8.70 8.11
C PHE A 192 6.11 -9.62 9.18
N PHE A 193 6.89 -10.58 9.68
CA PHE A 193 6.46 -11.41 10.78
C PHE A 193 7.61 -11.88 11.67
N THR A 194 7.24 -12.42 12.82
CA THR A 194 8.18 -12.99 13.78
C THR A 194 7.86 -14.44 14.10
N ILE A 195 8.92 -15.23 14.25
CA ILE A 195 8.82 -16.60 14.78
C ILE A 195 9.82 -16.69 15.93
N ALA A 196 9.29 -16.87 17.14
CA ALA A 196 10.06 -16.75 18.38
C ALA A 196 10.80 -15.39 18.46
N ASP A 197 12.12 -15.40 18.53
CA ASP A 197 12.98 -14.22 18.60
C ASP A 197 13.54 -13.78 17.24
N GLN A 198 13.11 -14.43 16.15
CA GLN A 198 13.59 -14.15 14.81
C GLN A 198 12.57 -13.33 14.02
N SER A 199 13.09 -12.31 13.34
CA SER A 199 12.30 -11.40 12.51
C SER A 199 12.54 -11.71 11.03
N PHE A 200 11.47 -11.75 10.26
CA PHE A 200 11.49 -12.07 8.85
C PHE A 200 10.65 -11.08 8.03
N LEU A 201 11.08 -10.87 6.79
CA LEU A 201 10.33 -10.14 5.78
C LEU A 201 10.19 -11.06 4.57
N ALA A 202 8.96 -11.46 4.25
CA ALA A 202 8.64 -12.22 3.05
C ALA A 202 8.40 -11.28 1.87
N VAL A 203 8.77 -11.73 0.68
CA VAL A 203 8.50 -11.04 -0.59
C VAL A 203 7.91 -12.04 -1.56
N ALA A 204 6.67 -11.78 -1.99
CA ALA A 204 5.97 -12.59 -2.98
C ALA A 204 6.35 -12.13 -4.39
N ASN A 205 7.13 -12.95 -5.10
CA ASN A 205 7.52 -12.70 -6.49
C ASN A 205 6.52 -13.35 -7.45
N SER A 206 6.21 -12.68 -8.56
CA SER A 206 5.16 -13.15 -9.49
C SER A 206 5.62 -13.40 -10.93
N TYR A 207 6.76 -12.83 -11.35
CA TYR A 207 7.27 -12.94 -12.72
C TYR A 207 8.70 -12.41 -12.83
N ASP A 208 9.47 -12.91 -13.79
CA ASP A 208 10.82 -12.44 -14.11
C ASP A 208 10.97 -11.96 -15.58
N ASP A 209 12.13 -11.40 -15.91
CA ASP A 209 12.45 -10.94 -17.28
C ASP A 209 12.54 -12.07 -18.31
N TYR A 210 12.62 -13.33 -17.87
CA TYR A 210 12.61 -14.50 -18.75
C TYR A 210 11.21 -14.99 -19.07
N SER A 211 10.21 -14.18 -18.74
CA SER A 211 8.79 -14.47 -18.94
C SER A 211 8.29 -15.70 -18.21
N GLN A 212 8.85 -15.98 -17.02
CA GLN A 212 8.46 -17.12 -16.20
C GLN A 212 7.65 -16.67 -14.99
N HIS A 213 6.53 -17.35 -14.74
CA HIS A 213 5.78 -17.21 -13.49
C HIS A 213 6.33 -18.11 -12.36
N ASN A 214 7.26 -19.02 -12.68
CA ASN A 214 7.86 -19.91 -11.71
C ASN A 214 9.07 -19.25 -11.03
N VAL A 215 8.81 -18.15 -10.33
CA VAL A 215 9.83 -17.39 -9.61
C VAL A 215 9.67 -17.64 -8.12
N ASP A 216 10.77 -17.99 -7.46
CA ASP A 216 10.76 -18.23 -6.03
C ASP A 216 10.45 -16.94 -5.27
N SER A 217 9.51 -17.03 -4.32
CA SER A 217 9.34 -16.00 -3.29
C SER A 217 10.50 -16.07 -2.29
N VAL A 218 10.88 -14.93 -1.74
CA VAL A 218 12.11 -14.81 -0.93
C VAL A 218 11.75 -14.47 0.52
N LEU A 219 12.50 -15.06 1.46
CA LEU A 219 12.41 -14.72 2.87
C LEU A 219 13.72 -14.11 3.33
N PHE A 220 13.68 -12.85 3.76
CA PHE A 220 14.82 -12.16 4.36
C PHE A 220 14.75 -12.32 5.87
N ARG A 221 15.83 -12.83 6.48
CA ARG A 221 15.96 -12.89 7.94
C ARG A 221 16.75 -11.67 8.42
N TRP A 222 16.22 -10.98 9.42
CA TRP A 222 16.96 -9.92 10.11
C TRP A 222 18.22 -10.50 10.75
N SER A 223 19.39 -9.93 10.42
CA SER A 223 20.69 -10.42 10.92
C SER A 223 21.28 -9.58 12.05
N GLY A 224 20.62 -8.49 12.43
CA GLY A 224 21.09 -7.56 13.46
C GLY A 224 22.20 -6.64 12.95
N SER A 225 21.84 -5.41 12.62
CA SER A 225 22.79 -4.28 12.48
C SER A 225 22.08 -2.94 12.65
#